data_AF-A0A7S0U7P4-F1
#
_entry.id   AF-A0A7S0U7P4-F1
#
_cell.length_a   1.000
_cell.length_b   1.000
_cell.length_c   1.000
_cell.angle_alpha   90.00
_cell.angle_beta   90.00
_cell.angle_gamma   90.00
#
_symmetry.space_group_name_H-M   'P 1'
#
loop_
_entity.id
_entity.type
_entity.pdbx_description
1 polymer ?
#
loop_
_entity_poly.entity_id
_entity_poly.type
_entity_poly.pdbx_seq_one_letter_code
_entity_poly.pdbx_strand_id
1 'polypeptide(L)'
;MDWRSIKPNSTTTMLSKAVILLAAAAPAAGFLVASPMASHGLALRSAARVSLMPMRMGVADLVKEEIAKAEEMSKKHGKDSQQAKLAWSFVEELQASQAHSETVVKALDELCKGEPGADECALYEKKLNEVRVLTAEIGGSMSMAELKAENERLRKENANLKK
;
A
#
# COMPACT_ATOMS: atom_id res chain seq x y z
N MET A 1 36.44 1.81 -11.85
CA MET A 1 35.66 1.68 -10.60
C MET A 1 34.66 0.55 -10.81
N ASP A 2 34.81 -0.54 -10.06
CA ASP A 2 34.16 -1.83 -10.29
C ASP A 2 33.20 -2.12 -9.12
N TRP A 3 31.92 -2.26 -9.41
CA TRP A 3 30.81 -2.25 -8.43
C TRP A 3 30.33 -3.65 -8.03
N ARG A 4 31.05 -4.72 -8.43
CA ARG A 4 30.62 -6.12 -8.23
C ARG A 4 31.12 -6.78 -6.93
N SER A 5 31.34 -6.04 -5.85
CA SER A 5 31.87 -6.63 -4.61
C SER A 5 31.22 -6.10 -3.33
N ILE A 6 29.91 -6.25 -3.21
CA ILE A 6 29.20 -6.11 -1.92
C ILE A 6 28.47 -7.42 -1.65
N LYS A 7 29.05 -8.27 -0.80
CA LYS A 7 28.37 -9.44 -0.23
C LYS A 7 27.69 -9.03 1.08
N PRO A 8 26.38 -9.27 1.26
CA PRO A 8 25.73 -9.03 2.53
C PRO A 8 26.09 -10.13 3.54
N ASN A 9 26.63 -9.71 4.67
CA ASN A 9 26.84 -10.50 5.89
C ASN A 9 25.54 -10.50 6.73
N SER A 10 24.76 -11.57 6.65
CA SER A 10 23.59 -11.75 7.52
C SER A 10 23.85 -12.85 8.54
N THR A 11 24.44 -12.47 9.66
CA THR A 11 24.38 -13.21 10.92
C THR A 11 23.23 -12.66 11.75
N THR A 12 22.14 -13.41 11.90
CA THR A 12 21.10 -13.08 12.90
C THR A 12 20.73 -14.33 13.68
N THR A 13 21.27 -14.32 14.89
CA THR A 13 21.06 -15.19 16.03
C THR A 13 19.66 -15.07 16.64
N MET A 14 19.18 -16.21 17.15
CA MET A 14 18.40 -16.38 18.39
C MET A 14 16.95 -15.83 18.42
N LEU A 15 15.99 -16.70 18.08
CA LEU A 15 14.60 -16.59 18.52
C LEU A 15 14.46 -17.23 19.91
N SER A 16 14.52 -16.42 20.97
CA SER A 16 14.08 -16.80 22.31
C SER A 16 12.55 -16.89 22.36
N LYS A 17 12.02 -18.11 22.49
CA LYS A 17 10.60 -18.36 22.79
C LYS A 17 10.38 -18.11 24.29
N ALA A 18 9.74 -17.00 24.62
CA ALA A 18 9.21 -16.77 25.96
C ALA A 18 7.81 -17.36 26.07
N VAL A 19 7.67 -18.27 27.03
CA VAL A 19 6.45 -18.92 27.51
C VAL A 19 5.55 -17.87 28.17
N ILE A 20 4.30 -17.76 27.73
CA ILE A 20 3.25 -17.04 28.48
C ILE A 20 2.24 -18.08 28.97
N LEU A 21 2.34 -18.36 30.27
CA LEU A 21 1.32 -19.03 31.08
C LEU A 21 0.16 -18.05 31.30
N LEU A 22 -1.04 -18.39 30.84
CA LEU A 22 -2.27 -17.73 31.29
C LEU A 22 -3.04 -18.72 32.18
N ALA A 23 -3.05 -18.44 33.47
CA ALA A 23 -3.86 -19.13 34.46
C ALA A 23 -5.12 -18.32 34.78
N ALA A 24 -6.25 -19.03 34.72
CA ALA A 24 -7.45 -18.96 35.56
C ALA A 24 -8.00 -17.59 36.01
N ALA A 25 -9.29 -17.37 35.75
CA ALA A 25 -10.34 -17.60 36.77
C ALA A 25 -11.70 -17.08 36.28
N ALA A 26 -12.69 -17.97 36.23
CA ALA A 26 -14.10 -17.61 36.18
C ALA A 26 -14.60 -17.30 37.61
N PRO A 27 -15.65 -16.48 37.73
CA PRO A 27 -16.79 -16.95 38.51
C PRO A 27 -18.14 -16.71 37.82
N ALA A 28 -19.01 -17.69 38.08
CA ALA A 28 -20.43 -17.73 37.76
C ALA A 28 -21.26 -16.85 38.72
N ALA A 29 -22.58 -16.85 38.46
CA ALA A 29 -23.69 -16.15 39.14
C ALA A 29 -23.90 -14.71 38.65
N GLY A 30 -24.98 -14.35 37.97
CA GLY A 30 -26.36 -14.78 38.16
C GLY A 30 -27.09 -13.72 38.96
N PHE A 31 -27.75 -12.78 38.29
CA PHE A 31 -28.88 -12.02 38.84
C PHE A 31 -29.76 -11.55 37.70
N LEU A 32 -30.92 -12.19 37.57
CA LEU A 32 -32.07 -11.70 36.84
C LEU A 32 -32.69 -10.57 37.67
N VAL A 33 -32.81 -9.38 37.08
CA VAL A 33 -33.81 -8.41 37.53
C VAL A 33 -34.52 -7.87 36.29
N ALA A 34 -35.74 -8.36 36.11
CA ALA A 34 -36.74 -7.78 35.23
C ALA A 34 -37.22 -6.45 35.83
N SER A 35 -37.36 -5.41 35.00
CA SER A 35 -38.19 -4.24 35.28
C SER A 35 -38.42 -3.41 34.01
N PRO A 36 -39.50 -2.59 33.99
CA PRO A 36 -40.46 -2.59 32.90
C PRO A 36 -40.22 -1.52 31.83
N MET A 37 -40.89 -1.74 30.69
CA MET A 37 -41.04 -0.79 29.58
C MET A 37 -41.53 0.57 30.08
N ALA A 38 -40.67 1.58 29.98
CA ALA A 38 -41.07 2.98 29.97
C ALA A 38 -40.77 3.53 28.57
N SER A 39 -41.80 3.46 27.72
CA SER A 39 -41.92 4.17 26.46
C SER A 39 -41.82 5.68 26.69
N HIS A 40 -40.62 6.22 26.56
CA HIS A 40 -40.40 7.64 26.31
C HIS A 40 -39.89 7.78 24.88
N GLY A 41 -40.77 8.31 24.02
CA GLY A 41 -40.42 8.72 22.67
C GLY A 41 -39.34 9.79 22.73
N LEU A 42 -38.09 9.36 22.56
CA LEU A 42 -36.99 10.23 22.19
C LEU A 42 -37.13 10.52 20.70
N ALA A 43 -37.79 11.64 20.41
CA ALA A 43 -37.62 12.34 19.15
C ALA A 43 -36.13 12.68 19.00
N LEU A 44 -35.37 11.80 18.32
CA LEU A 44 -34.06 12.11 17.79
C LEU A 44 -34.24 13.15 16.68
N ARG A 45 -34.29 14.40 17.14
CA ARG A 45 -34.09 15.59 16.33
C ARG A 45 -32.74 15.48 15.65
N SER A 46 -32.79 15.74 14.34
CA SER A 46 -31.67 16.22 13.53
C SER A 46 -30.53 15.22 13.33
N ALA A 47 -30.58 14.55 12.19
CA ALA A 47 -29.38 14.20 11.45
C ALA A 47 -28.54 15.49 11.27
N ALA A 48 -27.57 15.68 12.16
CA ALA A 48 -26.51 16.65 11.93
C ALA A 48 -25.84 16.24 10.61
N ARG A 49 -26.10 17.02 9.56
CA ARG A 49 -25.31 16.94 8.34
C ARG A 49 -23.87 17.20 8.77
N VAL A 50 -23.06 16.15 8.79
CA VAL A 50 -21.61 16.28 8.86
C VAL A 50 -21.24 17.05 7.60
N SER A 51 -21.06 18.36 7.75
CA SER A 51 -20.52 19.23 6.73
C SER A 51 -19.04 18.87 6.61
N LEU A 52 -18.76 17.80 5.87
CA LEU A 52 -17.43 17.46 5.40
C LEU A 52 -17.07 18.48 4.31
N MET A 53 -16.83 19.73 4.70
CA MET A 53 -16.06 20.63 3.84
C MET A 53 -14.65 20.08 3.82
N PRO A 54 -14.10 19.67 2.66
CA PRO A 54 -12.69 19.41 2.58
C PRO A 54 -12.01 20.77 2.72
N MET A 55 -11.43 21.05 3.89
CA MET A 55 -10.35 22.01 3.97
C MET A 55 -9.24 21.44 3.09
N ARG A 56 -9.15 21.96 1.88
CA ARG A 56 -8.10 21.61 0.93
C ARG A 56 -6.82 22.32 1.38
N MET A 57 -6.28 21.90 2.51
CA MET A 57 -4.94 22.31 2.93
C MET A 57 -3.95 21.79 1.89
N GLY A 58 -3.04 22.65 1.44
CA GLY A 58 -1.95 22.21 0.58
C GLY A 58 -1.07 21.21 1.34
N VAL A 59 -0.48 20.24 0.62
CA VAL A 59 0.44 19.25 1.22
C VAL A 59 1.56 19.95 1.99
N ALA A 60 2.05 21.09 1.50
CA ALA A 60 3.05 21.92 2.18
C ALA A 60 2.60 22.44 3.56
N ASP A 61 1.32 22.79 3.72
CA ASP A 61 0.80 23.26 5.01
C ASP A 61 0.61 22.08 5.98
N LEU A 62 0.22 20.92 5.46
CA LEU A 62 0.11 19.68 6.23
C LEU A 62 1.49 19.21 6.74
N VAL A 63 2.53 19.27 5.90
CA VAL A 63 3.91 18.94 6.29
C VAL A 63 4.37 19.79 7.49
N LYS A 64 4.08 21.10 7.47
CA LYS A 64 4.46 22.00 8.59
C LYS A 64 3.75 21.62 9.89
N GLU A 65 2.47 21.27 9.82
CA GLU A 65 1.70 20.84 10.98
C GLU A 65 2.25 19.52 11.55
N GLU A 66 2.56 18.55 10.69
CA GLU A 66 3.08 17.25 11.11
C GLU A 66 4.51 17.31 11.65
N ILE A 67 5.35 18.24 11.16
CA ILE A 67 6.66 18.52 11.79
C ILE A 67 6.46 18.97 13.24
N ALA A 68 5.53 19.90 13.50
CA ALA A 68 5.28 20.38 14.85
C ALA A 68 4.80 19.24 15.77
N LYS A 69 3.94 18.34 15.27
CA LYS A 69 3.50 17.14 16.00
C LYS A 69 4.65 16.17 16.25
N ALA A 70 5.50 15.92 15.25
CA ALA A 70 6.66 15.04 15.40
C ALA A 70 7.67 15.57 16.44
N GLU A 71 7.90 16.88 16.46
CA GLU A 71 8.69 17.54 17.50
C GLU A 71 8.06 17.41 18.88
N GLU A 72 6.75 17.62 19.00
CA GLU A 72 6.01 17.47 20.26
C GLU A 72 6.10 16.03 20.79
N MET A 73 5.90 15.04 19.94
CA MET A 73 6.02 13.62 20.30
C MET A 73 7.45 13.26 20.70
N SER A 74 8.45 13.84 20.02
CA SER A 74 9.86 13.69 20.37
C SER A 74 10.19 14.28 21.74
N LYS A 75 9.58 15.44 22.09
CA LYS A 75 9.74 16.09 23.40
C LYS A 75 9.02 15.30 24.51
N LYS A 76 7.82 14.77 24.24
CA LYS A 76 6.98 14.06 25.23
C LYS A 76 7.46 12.65 25.52
N HIS A 77 7.84 11.89 24.49
CA HIS A 77 8.16 10.47 24.62
C HIS A 77 9.66 10.16 24.53
N GLY A 78 10.48 11.16 24.16
CA GLY A 78 11.90 11.00 23.86
C GLY A 78 12.12 10.73 22.37
N LYS A 79 13.25 11.22 21.85
CA LYS A 79 13.57 11.19 20.41
C LYS A 79 13.64 9.77 19.83
N ASP A 80 14.10 8.81 20.62
CA ASP A 80 14.24 7.40 20.19
C ASP A 80 13.00 6.53 20.44
N SER A 81 11.94 7.12 21.01
CA SER A 81 10.69 6.42 21.25
C SER A 81 9.99 6.00 19.96
N GLN A 82 9.20 4.94 20.04
CA GLN A 82 8.44 4.46 18.89
C GLN A 82 7.45 5.52 18.38
N GLN A 83 6.85 6.29 19.28
CA GLN A 83 5.88 7.34 18.95
C GLN A 83 6.54 8.49 18.19
N ALA A 84 7.74 8.92 18.61
CA ALA A 84 8.50 9.93 17.89
C ALA A 84 8.91 9.44 16.50
N LYS A 85 9.40 8.20 16.39
CA LYS A 85 9.78 7.59 15.11
C LYS A 85 8.61 7.49 14.13
N LEU A 86 7.44 7.08 14.61
CA LEU A 86 6.24 7.00 13.77
C LEU A 86 5.80 8.39 13.27
N ALA A 87 5.84 9.41 14.14
CA ALA A 87 5.49 10.77 13.75
C ALA A 87 6.46 11.33 12.70
N TRP A 88 7.77 11.10 12.85
CA TRP A 88 8.75 11.50 11.84
C TRP A 88 8.62 10.71 10.53
N SER A 89 8.34 9.41 10.59
CA SER A 89 8.06 8.61 9.40
C SER A 89 6.87 9.17 8.62
N PHE A 90 5.83 9.67 9.29
CA PHE A 90 4.71 10.30 8.61
C PHE A 90 5.09 11.61 7.90
N VAL A 91 5.93 12.43 8.52
CA VAL A 91 6.49 13.64 7.89
C VAL A 91 7.29 13.27 6.64
N GLU A 92 8.13 12.24 6.71
CA GLU A 92 8.94 11.77 5.58
C GLU A 92 8.07 11.33 4.41
N GLU A 93 6.99 10.59 4.64
CA GLU A 93 6.05 10.18 3.60
C GLU A 93 5.33 11.38 2.96
N LEU A 94 4.93 12.37 3.75
CA LEU A 94 4.29 13.59 3.23
C LEU A 94 5.26 14.41 2.38
N GLN A 95 6.52 14.54 2.82
CA GLN A 95 7.56 15.23 2.05
C GLN A 95 7.90 14.47 0.76
N ALA A 96 7.95 13.13 0.81
CA ALA A 96 8.15 12.31 -0.38
C ALA A 96 7.00 12.50 -1.39
N SER A 97 5.76 12.54 -0.91
CA SER A 97 4.58 12.83 -1.74
C SER A 97 4.63 14.24 -2.36
N GLN A 98 5.02 15.25 -1.57
CA GLN A 98 5.21 16.61 -2.07
C GLN A 98 6.30 16.67 -3.14
N ALA A 99 7.48 16.12 -2.85
CA ALA A 99 8.58 16.07 -3.79
C ALA A 99 8.21 15.30 -5.06
N HIS A 100 7.47 14.20 -4.94
CA HIS A 100 6.93 13.48 -6.09
C HIS A 100 6.02 14.39 -6.91
N SER A 101 5.07 15.07 -6.28
CA SER A 101 4.14 15.99 -6.96
C SER A 101 4.84 17.15 -7.68
N GLU A 102 5.93 17.68 -7.13
CA GLU A 102 6.74 18.76 -7.71
C GLU A 102 7.65 18.25 -8.84
N THR A 103 8.02 16.97 -8.79
CA THR A 103 8.90 16.32 -9.78
C THR A 103 8.17 15.42 -10.77
N VAL A 104 6.83 15.35 -10.72
CA VAL A 104 6.03 14.74 -11.80
C VAL A 104 6.16 15.64 -13.02
N VAL A 105 7.27 15.45 -13.74
CA VAL A 105 7.39 15.79 -15.15
C VAL A 105 6.25 15.08 -15.88
N LYS A 106 5.70 15.74 -16.90
CA LYS A 106 4.65 15.14 -17.74
C LYS A 106 5.06 13.73 -18.12
N ALA A 107 4.08 12.82 -18.14
CA ALA A 107 4.34 11.45 -18.58
C ALA A 107 5.03 11.50 -19.94
N LEU A 108 6.00 10.61 -20.17
CA LEU A 108 6.84 10.66 -21.38
C LEU A 108 6.01 10.63 -22.67
N ASP A 109 4.87 9.94 -22.67
CA ASP A 109 3.90 9.93 -23.78
C ASP A 109 3.27 11.33 -24.03
N GLU A 110 3.00 12.10 -22.98
CA GLU A 110 2.53 13.49 -23.10
C GLU A 110 3.66 14.44 -23.51
N LEU A 111 4.87 14.23 -23.00
CA LEU A 111 6.06 14.97 -23.40
C LEU A 111 6.30 14.80 -24.91
N CYS A 112 6.29 13.57 -25.42
CA CYS A 112 6.54 13.27 -26.83
C CYS A 112 5.40 13.71 -27.76
N LYS A 113 4.17 13.86 -27.26
CA LYS A 113 3.07 14.48 -28.01
C LYS A 113 3.26 16.00 -28.17
N GLY A 114 3.80 16.67 -27.15
CA GLY A 114 4.04 18.11 -27.18
C GLY A 114 5.35 18.49 -27.87
N GLU A 115 6.40 17.69 -27.68
CA GLU A 115 7.77 17.94 -28.12
C GLU A 115 8.38 16.66 -28.72
N PRO A 116 8.01 16.30 -29.96
CA PRO A 116 8.45 15.05 -30.59
C PRO A 116 9.96 15.00 -30.90
N GLY A 117 10.67 16.13 -30.77
CA GLY A 117 12.11 16.25 -31.03
C GLY A 117 13.01 16.03 -29.81
N ALA A 118 12.45 15.72 -28.63
CA ALA A 118 13.25 15.42 -27.45
C ALA A 118 13.98 14.07 -27.60
N ASP A 119 15.25 13.99 -27.20
CA ASP A 119 16.09 12.79 -27.34
C ASP A 119 15.47 11.58 -26.61
N GLU A 120 14.78 11.85 -25.50
CA GLU A 120 14.07 10.85 -24.69
C GLU A 120 12.93 10.18 -25.46
N CYS A 121 12.34 10.87 -26.45
CA CYS A 121 11.26 10.33 -27.28
C CYS A 121 11.76 9.31 -28.29
N ALA A 122 12.93 9.54 -28.90
CA ALA A 122 13.56 8.57 -29.79
C ALA A 122 13.91 7.27 -29.05
N LEU A 123 14.39 7.38 -27.80
CA LEU A 123 14.67 6.22 -26.96
C LEU A 123 13.39 5.48 -26.56
N TYR A 124 12.32 6.21 -26.23
CA TYR A 124 11.03 5.63 -25.88
C TYR A 124 10.41 4.83 -27.03
N GLU A 125 10.40 5.39 -28.24
CA GLU A 125 9.91 4.69 -29.44
C GLU A 125 10.72 3.43 -29.74
N LYS A 126 12.05 3.51 -29.63
CA LYS A 126 12.93 2.35 -29.78
C LYS A 126 12.55 1.25 -28.79
N LYS A 127 12.35 1.60 -27.52
CA LYS A 127 11.98 0.64 -26.46
C LYS A 127 10.58 0.07 -26.65
N LEU A 128 9.62 0.87 -27.09
CA LEU A 128 8.29 0.37 -27.45
C LEU A 128 8.35 -0.61 -28.62
N ASN A 129 9.18 -0.35 -29.63
CA ASN A 129 9.37 -1.27 -30.75
C ASN A 129 10.06 -2.57 -30.30
N GLU A 130 11.06 -2.51 -29.42
CA GLU A 130 11.66 -3.70 -28.79
C GLU A 130 10.59 -4.54 -28.06
N VAL A 131 9.74 -3.90 -27.23
CA VAL A 131 8.65 -4.59 -26.52
C VAL A 131 7.64 -5.19 -27.49
N ARG A 132 7.28 -4.50 -28.57
CA ARG A 132 6.36 -5.03 -29.60
C ARG A 132 6.92 -6.27 -30.28
N VAL A 133 8.21 -6.28 -30.61
CA VAL A 133 8.87 -7.46 -31.19
C VAL A 133 8.83 -8.63 -30.21
N LEU A 134 9.24 -8.41 -28.95
CA LEU A 134 9.19 -9.44 -27.92
C LEU A 134 7.76 -9.93 -27.66
N THR A 135 6.78 -9.03 -27.69
CA THR A 135 5.36 -9.39 -27.53
C THR A 135 4.83 -10.13 -28.75
N ALA A 136 5.34 -9.91 -29.96
CA ALA A 136 5.00 -10.68 -31.14
C ALA A 136 5.66 -12.06 -31.13
N GLU A 137 6.87 -12.19 -30.58
CA GLU A 137 7.54 -13.48 -30.38
C GLU A 137 6.82 -14.31 -29.31
N ILE A 138 6.42 -13.70 -28.19
CA ILE A 138 5.69 -14.37 -27.10
C ILE A 138 4.22 -14.59 -27.48
N GLY A 139 3.56 -13.59 -28.05
CA GLY A 139 2.14 -13.62 -28.45
C GLY A 139 1.89 -14.35 -29.77
N GLY A 140 2.94 -14.60 -30.55
CA GLY A 140 2.90 -15.46 -31.74
C GLY A 140 2.92 -16.94 -31.42
N SER A 141 3.07 -17.36 -30.15
CA SER A 141 3.25 -18.77 -29.84
C SER A 141 1.94 -19.56 -29.69
N MET A 142 0.81 -18.96 -29.32
CA MET A 142 -0.50 -19.64 -29.31
C MET A 142 -1.65 -18.62 -29.37
N SER A 143 -2.48 -18.71 -30.40
CA SER A 143 -3.78 -18.04 -30.42
C SER A 143 -4.67 -18.50 -29.27
N MET A 144 -5.64 -17.67 -28.87
CA MET A 144 -6.61 -18.04 -27.83
C MET A 144 -7.37 -19.34 -28.16
N ALA A 145 -7.56 -19.64 -29.44
CA ALA A 145 -8.17 -20.87 -29.91
C ALA A 145 -7.25 -22.08 -29.65
N GLU A 146 -5.96 -21.97 -29.93
CA GLU A 146 -4.95 -22.99 -29.63
C GLU A 146 -4.79 -23.19 -28.12
N LEU A 147 -4.81 -22.11 -27.33
CA LEU A 147 -4.76 -22.18 -25.87
C LEU A 147 -5.97 -22.93 -25.29
N LYS A 148 -7.14 -22.77 -25.90
CA LYS A 148 -8.36 -23.48 -25.50
C LYS A 148 -8.29 -24.97 -25.86
N ALA A 149 -7.77 -25.29 -27.05
CA ALA A 149 -7.58 -26.67 -27.49
C ALA A 149 -6.56 -27.42 -26.61
N GLU A 150 -5.44 -26.77 -26.27
CA GLU A 150 -4.41 -27.32 -25.39
C GLU A 150 -4.96 -27.58 -23.98
N ASN A 151 -5.73 -26.64 -23.41
CA ASN A 151 -6.38 -26.81 -22.11
C ASN A 151 -7.34 -28.00 -22.08
N GLU A 152 -8.09 -28.21 -23.16
CA GLU A 152 -8.99 -29.35 -23.26
C GLU A 152 -8.24 -30.68 -23.37
N ARG A 153 -7.13 -30.71 -24.12
CA ARG A 153 -6.23 -31.87 -24.19
C ARG A 153 -5.70 -32.23 -22.80
N LEU A 154 -5.17 -31.25 -22.07
CA LEU A 154 -4.62 -31.44 -20.72
C LEU A 154 -5.68 -31.90 -19.71
N ARG A 155 -6.93 -31.45 -19.82
CA ARG A 155 -8.03 -31.96 -18.98
C ARG A 155 -8.30 -33.43 -19.20
N LYS A 156 -8.28 -33.90 -20.45
CA LYS A 156 -8.49 -35.31 -20.80
C LYS A 156 -7.34 -36.18 -20.28
N GLU A 157 -6.11 -35.73 -20.44
CA GLU A 157 -4.92 -36.43 -19.94
C GLU A 157 -4.93 -36.57 -18.41
N ASN A 158 -5.21 -35.47 -17.68
CA ASN A 158 -5.33 -35.50 -16.23
C ASN A 158 -6.48 -36.39 -15.72
N ALA A 159 -7.58 -36.51 -16.48
CA ALA A 159 -8.66 -37.42 -16.14
C ALA A 159 -8.27 -38.90 -16.32
N ASN A 160 -7.39 -39.20 -17.28
CA ASN A 160 -6.88 -40.55 -17.51
C ASN A 160 -5.85 -40.97 -16.45
N LEU A 161 -5.01 -40.05 -15.96
CA LEU A 161 -4.04 -40.32 -14.90
C LEU A 161 -4.69 -40.61 -13.53
N LYS A 162 -5.98 -40.30 -13.36
CA LYS A 162 -6.73 -40.52 -12.11
C LYS A 162 -7.50 -41.85 -12.07
N LYS A 163 -7.39 -42.69 -13.10
CA LYS A 163 -7.97 -44.03 -13.16
C LYS A 163 -6.90 -45.07 -12.89
#